data_AF-A0A1F4CUI6-F1
#
_entry.id   AF-A0A1F4CUI6-F1
#
_cell.length_a   1.000
_cell.length_b   1.000
_cell.length_c   1.000
_cell.angle_alpha   90.00
_cell.angle_beta   90.00
_cell.angle_gamma   90.00
#
_symmetry.space_group_name_H-M   'P 1'
#
loop_
_entity.id
_entity.type
_entity.pdbx_description
1 polymer ?
#
loop_
_entity_poly.entity_id
_entity_poly.type
_entity_poly.pdbx_seq_one_letter_code
_entity_poly.pdbx_strand_id
1 'polypeptide(L)'
;MDVSRLEPIDSWSWTLPRRGGESRADVRLFADAGLLAAMDDKVLEQITNVARLPGLVGAAMTMPDAHWGYGFPIGGVAAFDPDRGGIISAGGVGFDISCGIRCLRTDLGADDIRAHARGLADSLFGSIPAGVGEEGDIKLSPAQLDEVLVGGAQWAVKKGYGTQEDLEYIEERGRMADAVPASVSELAKKRQRGQMGTLGSGNHYLEVQTVERIHDQQAALAFGLAQGQAIISIHCGSRGLGHQIGTDYLVSLAKAAKRLGLELPDRELACAPIHAPEGQQYLGAMNAAINVALANRQILTHLARRALGHFFPQARIETLFDVSHNTCKPEWHEVEGRRRLLYVHRKGATRAFGPGHPGLPERYRAAGQPVIIGGSMGTGSYVLAGTNESENRAFSSASHGAGRAMSRTQALRRWRGRELIDELAARGILIRTKSMRGAAEEAPGAYKDVDAVAEATERAGLARRVALLAPRICVKG
;
A
#
# COMPACT_ATOMS: atom_id res chain seq x y z
N MET A 1 -10.76 -10.59 18.05
CA MET A 1 -9.58 -10.97 18.84
C MET A 1 -10.01 -10.87 20.28
N ASP A 2 -9.55 -11.77 21.14
CA ASP A 2 -9.86 -11.67 22.56
C ASP A 2 -9.08 -10.51 23.22
N VAL A 3 -9.75 -9.35 23.33
CA VAL A 3 -9.19 -8.12 23.91
C VAL A 3 -8.87 -8.27 25.40
N SER A 4 -9.47 -9.23 26.11
CA SER A 4 -9.18 -9.48 27.54
C SER A 4 -7.73 -9.91 27.80
N ARG A 5 -7.02 -10.36 26.75
CA ARG A 5 -5.60 -10.74 26.79
C ARG A 5 -4.65 -9.55 26.66
N LEU A 6 -5.17 -8.35 26.37
CA LEU A 6 -4.37 -7.16 26.08
C LEU A 6 -4.40 -6.18 27.24
N GLU A 7 -3.31 -5.43 27.39
CA GLU A 7 -3.21 -4.31 28.32
C GLU A 7 -3.16 -2.99 27.54
N PRO A 8 -3.92 -1.95 27.93
CA PRO A 8 -3.84 -0.66 27.29
C PRO A 8 -2.51 0.02 27.63
N ILE A 9 -1.82 0.55 26.62
CA ILE A 9 -0.70 1.48 26.79
C ILE A 9 -1.25 2.90 26.94
N ASP A 10 -2.18 3.25 26.04
CA ASP A 10 -2.96 4.49 26.06
C ASP A 10 -4.34 4.23 25.43
N SER A 11 -5.15 5.28 25.22
CA SER A 11 -6.51 5.14 24.70
C SER A 11 -6.62 4.53 23.30
N TRP A 12 -5.52 4.49 22.52
CA TRP A 12 -5.51 4.05 21.13
C TRP A 12 -4.39 3.06 20.81
N SER A 13 -3.73 2.54 21.84
CA SER A 13 -2.69 1.54 21.68
C SER A 13 -2.65 0.56 22.84
N TRP A 14 -2.37 -0.69 22.49
CA TRP A 14 -2.44 -1.84 23.37
C TRP A 14 -1.18 -2.67 23.24
N THR A 15 -0.88 -3.47 24.25
CA THR A 15 0.19 -4.45 24.23
C THR A 15 -0.31 -5.83 24.63
N LEU A 16 0.42 -6.85 24.20
CA LEU A 16 0.27 -8.20 24.73
C LEU A 16 1.37 -8.42 25.78
N PRO A 17 1.00 -8.56 27.07
CA PRO A 17 1.96 -8.84 28.13
C PRO A 17 2.75 -10.12 27.84
N ARG A 18 4.03 -10.13 28.20
CA ARG A 18 4.87 -11.32 28.04
C ARG A 18 4.48 -12.35 29.08
N ARG A 19 4.41 -13.62 28.67
CA ARG A 19 4.27 -14.72 29.64
C ARG A 19 5.60 -14.96 30.36
N GLY A 20 5.54 -15.52 31.57
CA GLY A 20 6.76 -15.89 32.31
C GLY A 20 7.68 -16.79 31.49
N GLY A 21 8.94 -16.39 31.32
CA GLY A 21 9.93 -17.12 30.51
C GLY A 21 9.84 -16.88 29.00
N GLU A 22 8.92 -16.05 28.51
CA GLU A 22 8.83 -15.73 27.08
C GLU A 22 9.92 -14.74 26.65
N SER A 23 10.75 -15.13 25.68
CA SER A 23 11.75 -14.26 25.06
C SER A 23 11.24 -13.71 23.73
N ARG A 24 10.81 -12.44 23.74
CA ARG A 24 10.46 -11.64 22.56
C ARG A 24 10.53 -10.14 22.88
N ALA A 25 10.55 -9.31 21.85
CA ALA A 25 10.33 -7.88 21.97
C ALA A 25 8.87 -7.56 22.30
N ASP A 26 8.60 -6.26 22.48
CA ASP A 26 7.23 -5.79 22.71
C ASP A 26 6.38 -5.90 21.45
N VAL A 27 5.07 -6.03 21.67
CA VAL A 27 4.05 -5.95 20.63
C VAL A 27 3.23 -4.70 20.92
N ARG A 28 2.91 -3.95 19.88
CA ARG A 28 2.04 -2.78 19.98
C ARG A 28 0.94 -2.84 18.93
N LEU A 29 -0.32 -2.78 19.37
CA LEU A 29 -1.49 -2.78 18.50
C LEU A 29 -2.14 -1.41 18.56
N PHE A 30 -2.24 -0.73 17.41
CA PHE A 30 -2.90 0.56 17.31
C PHE A 30 -4.34 0.37 16.86
N ALA A 31 -5.31 0.68 17.73
CA ALA A 31 -6.75 0.60 17.47
C ALA A 31 -7.50 0.95 18.76
N ASP A 32 -8.81 1.21 18.64
CA ASP A 32 -9.72 1.12 19.78
C ASP A 32 -10.07 -0.35 20.10
N ALA A 33 -10.76 -0.56 21.23
CA ALA A 33 -11.18 -1.90 21.64
C ALA A 33 -12.15 -2.57 20.66
N GLY A 34 -12.98 -1.81 19.94
CA GLY A 34 -13.97 -2.33 19.00
C GLY A 34 -13.31 -2.90 17.74
N LEU A 35 -12.37 -2.16 17.16
CA LEU A 35 -11.56 -2.60 16.02
C LEU A 35 -10.71 -3.81 16.39
N LEU A 36 -10.09 -3.84 17.57
CA LEU A 36 -9.36 -5.01 18.06
C LEU A 36 -10.26 -6.23 18.19
N ALA A 37 -11.45 -6.07 18.80
CA ALA A 37 -12.42 -7.15 18.92
C ALA A 37 -12.82 -7.73 17.55
N ALA A 38 -12.88 -6.89 16.51
CA ALA A 38 -13.19 -7.29 15.14
C ALA A 38 -12.03 -7.97 14.37
N MET A 39 -10.77 -7.89 14.84
CA MET A 39 -9.63 -8.56 14.19
C MET A 39 -9.61 -10.07 14.48
N ASP A 40 -9.05 -10.90 13.59
CA ASP A 40 -8.84 -12.32 13.90
C ASP A 40 -7.74 -12.52 14.97
N ASP A 41 -7.87 -13.54 15.83
CA ASP A 41 -6.80 -13.90 16.80
C ASP A 41 -5.47 -14.24 16.12
N LYS A 42 -5.52 -14.65 14.84
CA LYS A 42 -4.33 -14.92 14.02
C LYS A 42 -3.46 -13.68 13.84
N VAL A 43 -4.04 -12.47 13.89
CA VAL A 43 -3.28 -11.20 13.85
C VAL A 43 -2.35 -11.12 15.07
N LEU A 44 -2.87 -11.42 16.26
CA LEU A 44 -2.11 -11.39 17.51
C LEU A 44 -1.00 -12.44 17.51
N GLU A 45 -1.31 -13.65 17.03
CA GLU A 45 -0.32 -14.72 16.88
C GLU A 45 0.82 -14.29 15.94
N GLN A 46 0.48 -13.78 14.75
CA GLN A 46 1.46 -13.38 13.74
C GLN A 46 2.36 -12.25 14.25
N ILE A 47 1.81 -11.19 14.85
CA ILE A 47 2.65 -10.10 15.34
C ILE A 47 3.51 -10.51 16.55
N THR A 48 3.02 -11.43 17.38
CA THR A 48 3.82 -12.01 18.48
C THR A 48 4.97 -12.85 17.95
N ASN A 49 4.77 -13.57 16.83
CA ASN A 49 5.83 -14.29 16.17
C ASN A 49 6.86 -13.35 15.52
N VAL A 50 6.43 -12.23 14.93
CA VAL A 50 7.33 -11.18 14.43
C VAL A 50 8.20 -10.60 15.55
N ALA A 51 7.63 -10.42 16.75
CA ALA A 51 8.35 -9.90 17.91
C ALA A 51 9.52 -10.81 18.40
N ARG A 52 9.61 -12.05 17.89
CA ARG A 52 10.69 -13.01 18.20
C ARG A 52 11.84 -12.97 17.20
N LEU A 53 11.70 -12.22 16.10
CA LEU A 53 12.71 -12.19 15.05
C LEU A 53 13.95 -11.39 15.50
N PRO A 54 15.16 -11.84 15.11
CA PRO A 54 16.41 -11.24 15.58
C PRO A 54 16.64 -9.85 14.99
N GLY A 55 17.29 -8.99 15.79
CA GLY A 55 17.62 -7.62 15.42
C GLY A 55 16.43 -6.67 15.31
N LEU A 56 15.23 -7.08 15.78
CA LEU A 56 14.07 -6.19 15.89
C LEU A 56 14.39 -5.01 16.81
N VAL A 57 14.01 -3.81 16.37
CA VAL A 57 14.14 -2.56 17.12
C VAL A 57 12.76 -2.04 17.50
N GLY A 58 12.60 -1.69 18.78
CA GLY A 58 11.31 -1.25 19.31
C GLY A 58 10.31 -2.41 19.40
N ALA A 59 9.04 -2.12 19.06
CA ALA A 59 7.97 -3.11 19.09
C ALA A 59 7.66 -3.65 17.68
N ALA A 60 7.17 -4.89 17.61
CA ALA A 60 6.43 -5.36 16.44
C ALA A 60 5.02 -4.76 16.48
N MET A 61 4.59 -4.11 15.39
CA MET A 61 3.41 -3.25 15.39
C MET A 61 2.32 -3.71 14.44
N THR A 62 1.06 -3.47 14.83
CA THR A 62 -0.10 -3.57 13.95
C THR A 62 -0.83 -2.25 13.86
N MET A 63 -1.23 -1.90 12.64
CA MET A 63 -2.05 -0.74 12.31
C MET A 63 -3.55 -1.06 12.53
N PRO A 64 -4.44 -0.05 12.63
CA PRO A 64 -5.87 -0.26 12.87
C PRO A 64 -6.61 -1.15 11.85
N ASP A 65 -6.09 -1.23 10.62
CA ASP A 65 -6.58 -2.05 9.52
C ASP A 65 -6.04 -3.49 9.53
N ALA A 66 -5.29 -3.88 10.55
CA ALA A 66 -4.62 -5.17 10.57
C ALA A 66 -5.56 -6.38 10.47
N HIS A 67 -5.15 -7.37 9.70
CA HIS A 67 -5.88 -8.61 9.49
C HIS A 67 -4.93 -9.74 9.08
N TRP A 68 -5.44 -10.97 9.05
CA TRP A 68 -4.64 -12.16 8.78
C TRP A 68 -3.86 -12.05 7.45
N GLY A 69 -2.54 -12.23 7.53
CA GLY A 69 -1.63 -12.26 6.38
C GLY A 69 -0.85 -13.57 6.26
N TYR A 70 0.24 -13.54 5.49
CA TYR A 70 1.21 -14.63 5.37
C TYR A 70 2.47 -14.35 6.19
N GLY A 71 2.71 -15.08 7.27
CA GLY A 71 3.79 -14.82 8.24
C GLY A 71 3.57 -13.56 9.07
N PHE A 72 3.74 -12.37 8.47
CA PHE A 72 3.34 -11.10 9.08
C PHE A 72 1.84 -10.84 8.85
N PRO A 73 1.16 -10.18 9.80
CA PRO A 73 -0.19 -9.68 9.52
C PRO A 73 -0.13 -8.61 8.43
N ILE A 74 -1.19 -8.49 7.63
CA ILE A 74 -1.40 -7.28 6.83
C ILE A 74 -1.78 -6.18 7.83
N GLY A 75 -1.32 -4.94 7.62
CA GLY A 75 -1.29 -3.89 8.65
C GLY A 75 -0.07 -4.01 9.56
N GLY A 76 0.92 -4.84 9.24
CA GLY A 76 2.10 -5.07 10.08
C GLY A 76 3.26 -4.11 9.77
N VAL A 77 3.93 -3.64 10.83
CA VAL A 77 5.18 -2.87 10.74
C VAL A 77 6.23 -3.44 11.72
N ALA A 78 7.46 -3.61 11.24
CA ALA A 78 8.60 -3.99 12.07
C ALA A 78 9.89 -3.39 11.50
N ALA A 79 10.77 -2.90 12.36
CA ALA A 79 12.05 -2.33 11.96
C ALA A 79 13.20 -3.18 12.48
N PHE A 80 14.12 -3.55 11.60
CA PHE A 80 15.28 -4.39 11.94
C PHE A 80 16.59 -3.63 11.77
N ASP A 81 17.44 -3.69 12.78
CA ASP A 81 18.79 -3.11 12.75
C ASP A 81 19.76 -4.17 12.19
N PRO A 82 20.35 -3.96 11.00
CA PRO A 82 21.23 -4.93 10.38
C PRO A 82 22.51 -5.17 11.21
N ASP A 83 22.98 -4.18 11.97
CA ASP A 83 24.16 -4.28 12.84
C ASP A 83 23.88 -5.08 14.13
N ARG A 84 22.59 -5.30 14.45
CA ARG A 84 22.13 -6.14 15.57
C ARG A 84 21.62 -7.50 15.10
N GLY A 85 22.03 -7.96 13.91
CA GLY A 85 21.60 -9.23 13.34
C GLY A 85 20.20 -9.19 12.72
N GLY A 86 19.74 -8.00 12.33
CA GLY A 86 18.44 -7.77 11.70
C GLY A 86 18.24 -8.57 10.42
N ILE A 87 16.98 -8.87 10.14
CA ILE A 87 16.57 -9.75 9.05
C ILE A 87 15.79 -9.03 7.96
N ILE A 88 15.72 -9.66 6.80
CA ILE A 88 14.75 -9.36 5.75
C ILE A 88 13.83 -10.57 5.56
N SER A 89 12.52 -10.36 5.65
CA SER A 89 11.50 -11.40 5.43
C SER A 89 10.62 -11.06 4.23
N ALA A 90 10.44 -12.04 3.33
CA ALA A 90 9.48 -11.90 2.23
C ALA A 90 8.04 -11.82 2.73
N GLY A 91 7.72 -12.57 3.80
CA GLY A 91 6.43 -12.52 4.47
C GLY A 91 6.13 -11.16 5.09
N GLY A 92 7.16 -10.42 5.52
CA GLY A 92 7.06 -9.06 6.08
C GLY A 92 6.93 -7.94 5.05
N VAL A 93 7.21 -8.20 3.78
CA VAL A 93 6.95 -7.26 2.68
C VAL A 93 5.59 -7.54 2.04
N GLY A 94 5.26 -8.82 1.86
CA GLY A 94 4.07 -9.26 1.12
C GLY A 94 4.39 -9.62 -0.34
N PHE A 95 3.49 -10.40 -0.96
CA PHE A 95 3.70 -10.94 -2.30
C PHE A 95 3.54 -9.89 -3.39
N ASP A 96 2.53 -9.01 -3.31
CA ASP A 96 2.44 -7.89 -4.24
C ASP A 96 3.34 -6.75 -3.77
N ILE A 97 4.65 -6.92 -4.03
CA ILE A 97 5.69 -5.98 -3.65
C ILE A 97 5.36 -4.62 -4.27
N SER A 98 5.42 -3.58 -3.44
CA SER A 98 5.09 -2.21 -3.82
C SER A 98 3.67 -2.05 -4.38
N CYS A 99 2.72 -2.91 -3.95
CA CYS A 99 1.33 -2.52 -3.98
C CYS A 99 1.19 -1.17 -3.27
N GLY A 100 0.45 -0.25 -3.87
CA GLY A 100 0.43 1.14 -3.44
C GLY A 100 -0.66 1.92 -4.15
N ILE A 101 -0.90 3.14 -3.65
CA ILE A 101 -1.92 4.04 -4.17
C ILE A 101 -1.23 5.32 -4.65
N ARG A 102 -1.56 5.71 -5.87
CA ARG A 102 -1.28 7.04 -6.39
C ARG A 102 -2.56 7.85 -6.47
N CYS A 103 -2.54 9.05 -5.90
CA CYS A 103 -3.62 10.01 -6.06
C CYS A 103 -3.20 11.11 -7.04
N LEU A 104 -4.12 11.49 -7.92
CA LEU A 104 -4.03 12.62 -8.83
C LEU A 104 -5.08 13.65 -8.42
N ARG A 105 -4.67 14.92 -8.31
CA ARG A 105 -5.59 16.03 -8.09
C ARG A 105 -5.94 16.69 -9.42
N THR A 106 -7.16 17.21 -9.51
CA THR A 106 -7.62 17.93 -10.71
C THR A 106 -8.15 19.30 -10.38
N ASP A 107 -8.28 20.18 -11.36
CA ASP A 107 -9.07 21.40 -11.24
C ASP A 107 -10.55 21.21 -11.62
N LEU A 108 -11.00 19.96 -11.74
CA LEU A 108 -12.40 19.60 -12.01
C LEU A 108 -13.20 19.48 -10.72
N GLY A 109 -14.50 19.78 -10.80
CA GLY A 109 -15.46 19.62 -9.72
C GLY A 109 -16.37 18.39 -9.89
N ALA A 110 -17.16 18.12 -8.86
CA ALA A 110 -18.13 17.03 -8.85
C ALA A 110 -19.14 17.09 -10.00
N ASP A 111 -19.56 18.30 -10.40
CA ASP A 111 -20.54 18.48 -11.46
C ASP A 111 -19.96 18.23 -12.86
N ASP A 112 -18.68 18.53 -13.08
CA ASP A 112 -17.97 18.17 -14.32
C ASP A 112 -17.95 16.65 -14.52
N ILE A 113 -17.61 15.91 -13.45
CA ILE A 113 -17.61 14.45 -13.46
C ILE A 113 -19.03 13.92 -13.68
N ARG A 114 -20.04 14.52 -13.03
CA ARG A 114 -21.45 14.09 -13.15
C ARG A 114 -21.97 14.24 -14.58
N ALA A 115 -21.62 15.34 -15.25
CA ALA A 115 -22.05 15.62 -16.62
C ALA A 115 -21.59 14.54 -17.63
N HIS A 116 -20.44 13.91 -17.39
CA HIS A 116 -19.85 12.91 -18.27
C HIS A 116 -19.69 11.52 -17.64
N ALA A 117 -20.33 11.24 -16.50
CA ALA A 117 -20.00 10.11 -15.65
C ALA A 117 -19.98 8.75 -16.36
N ARG A 118 -21.01 8.46 -17.18
CA ARG A 118 -21.09 7.18 -17.93
C ARG A 118 -20.02 7.07 -19.00
N GLY A 119 -19.88 8.10 -19.83
CA GLY A 119 -18.89 8.13 -20.91
C GLY A 119 -17.46 8.06 -20.37
N LEU A 120 -17.18 8.80 -19.29
CA LEU A 120 -15.88 8.76 -18.61
C LEU A 120 -15.61 7.38 -18.01
N ALA A 121 -16.60 6.74 -17.37
CA ALA A 121 -16.45 5.40 -16.82
C ALA A 121 -16.13 4.37 -17.92
N ASP A 122 -16.83 4.44 -19.05
CA ASP A 122 -16.62 3.52 -20.18
C ASP A 122 -15.26 3.77 -20.85
N SER A 123 -14.86 5.04 -21.00
CA SER A 123 -13.55 5.41 -21.56
C SER A 123 -12.39 4.98 -20.68
N LEU A 124 -12.48 5.20 -19.36
CA LEU A 124 -11.49 4.71 -18.39
C LEU A 124 -11.39 3.19 -18.41
N PHE A 125 -12.51 2.48 -18.42
CA PHE A 125 -12.52 1.03 -18.49
C PHE A 125 -11.92 0.48 -19.78
N GLY A 126 -12.16 1.15 -20.92
CA GLY A 126 -11.56 0.79 -22.20
C GLY A 126 -10.06 1.10 -22.28
N SER A 127 -9.59 2.13 -21.58
CA SER A 127 -8.19 2.59 -21.63
C SER A 127 -7.29 1.97 -20.56
N ILE A 128 -7.88 1.35 -19.52
CA ILE A 128 -7.18 0.82 -18.36
C ILE A 128 -7.45 -0.68 -18.24
N PRO A 129 -6.55 -1.54 -18.76
CA PRO A 129 -6.70 -2.98 -18.66
C PRO A 129 -6.74 -3.44 -17.20
N ALA A 130 -7.79 -4.20 -16.85
CA ALA A 130 -8.03 -4.68 -15.49
C ALA A 130 -8.60 -6.10 -15.53
N GLY A 131 -8.05 -6.99 -14.69
CA GLY A 131 -8.45 -8.39 -14.59
C GLY A 131 -7.29 -9.37 -14.45
N VAL A 132 -7.60 -10.62 -14.12
CA VAL A 132 -6.62 -11.72 -14.07
C VAL A 132 -6.22 -12.10 -15.49
N GLY A 133 -4.92 -12.08 -15.79
CA GLY A 133 -4.38 -12.47 -17.09
C GLY A 133 -4.59 -11.44 -18.21
N GLU A 134 -5.23 -10.31 -17.91
CA GLU A 134 -5.37 -9.20 -18.84
C GLU A 134 -4.01 -8.57 -19.10
N GLU A 135 -3.74 -8.28 -20.38
CA GLU A 135 -2.49 -7.66 -20.81
C GLU A 135 -2.73 -6.24 -21.32
N GLY A 136 -1.75 -5.37 -21.14
CA GLY A 136 -1.71 -4.05 -21.75
C GLY A 136 -1.01 -4.05 -23.11
N ASP A 137 -1.06 -2.90 -23.78
CA ASP A 137 -0.48 -2.70 -25.11
C ASP A 137 1.05 -2.69 -25.10
N ILE A 138 1.67 -2.44 -23.93
CA ILE A 138 3.11 -2.34 -23.80
C ILE A 138 3.73 -3.75 -23.74
N LYS A 139 4.40 -4.14 -24.83
CA LYS A 139 5.16 -5.39 -24.91
C LYS A 139 6.66 -5.09 -24.85
N LEU A 140 7.30 -5.41 -23.73
CA LEU A 140 8.73 -5.21 -23.52
C LEU A 140 9.51 -6.50 -23.85
N SER A 141 10.68 -6.34 -24.47
CA SER A 141 11.69 -7.40 -24.51
C SER A 141 12.31 -7.61 -23.12
N PRO A 142 13.00 -8.74 -22.87
CA PRO A 142 13.70 -8.96 -21.59
C PRO A 142 14.67 -7.83 -21.24
N ALA A 143 15.46 -7.34 -22.21
CA ALA A 143 16.39 -6.24 -21.99
C ALA A 143 15.66 -4.92 -21.63
N GLN A 144 14.54 -4.63 -22.29
CA GLN A 144 13.72 -3.47 -21.95
C GLN A 144 13.06 -3.59 -20.58
N LEU A 145 12.66 -4.81 -20.18
CA LEU A 145 12.15 -5.04 -18.83
C LEU A 145 13.24 -4.80 -17.78
N ASP A 146 14.49 -5.19 -18.04
CA ASP A 146 15.61 -4.87 -17.15
C ASP A 146 15.82 -3.35 -17.02
N GLU A 147 15.61 -2.56 -18.08
CA GLU A 147 15.57 -1.09 -17.98
C GLU A 147 14.47 -0.60 -17.02
N VAL A 148 13.29 -1.23 -17.00
CA VAL A 148 12.20 -0.89 -16.06
C VAL A 148 12.58 -1.28 -14.63
N LEU A 149 13.15 -2.48 -14.44
CA LEU A 149 13.57 -3.00 -13.14
C LEU A 149 14.58 -2.07 -12.46
N VAL A 150 15.42 -1.38 -13.24
CA VAL A 150 16.37 -0.38 -12.72
C VAL A 150 15.77 1.03 -12.67
N GLY A 151 15.00 1.43 -13.69
CA GLY A 151 14.63 2.82 -13.91
C GLY A 151 13.30 3.27 -13.31
N GLY A 152 12.42 2.34 -12.92
CA GLY A 152 11.16 2.67 -12.27
C GLY A 152 10.28 3.66 -13.05
N ALA A 153 9.61 4.56 -12.34
CA ALA A 153 8.81 5.63 -12.96
C ALA A 153 9.66 6.61 -13.78
N GLN A 154 10.95 6.77 -13.47
CA GLN A 154 11.86 7.61 -14.28
C GLN A 154 12.04 7.04 -15.69
N TRP A 155 12.09 5.71 -15.82
CA TRP A 155 12.06 5.05 -17.13
C TRP A 155 10.75 5.35 -17.86
N ALA A 156 9.61 5.25 -17.17
CA ALA A 156 8.30 5.49 -17.79
C ALA A 156 8.19 6.93 -18.31
N VAL A 157 8.60 7.93 -17.53
CA VAL A 157 8.66 9.33 -17.96
C VAL A 157 9.58 9.51 -19.16
N LYS A 158 10.78 8.91 -19.16
CA LYS A 158 11.71 8.95 -20.30
C LYS A 158 11.12 8.34 -21.59
N LYS A 159 10.20 7.38 -21.47
CA LYS A 159 9.47 6.77 -22.59
C LYS A 159 8.18 7.52 -22.97
N GLY A 160 7.91 8.68 -22.37
CA GLY A 160 6.77 9.54 -22.68
C GLY A 160 5.52 9.30 -21.82
N TYR A 161 5.61 8.47 -20.78
CA TYR A 161 4.49 8.21 -19.88
C TYR A 161 4.48 9.19 -18.71
N GLY A 162 3.78 10.32 -18.89
CA GLY A 162 3.63 11.39 -17.90
C GLY A 162 4.76 12.42 -17.99
N THR A 163 5.02 13.15 -16.90
CA THR A 163 5.93 14.32 -16.95
C THR A 163 7.02 14.25 -15.88
N GLN A 164 8.04 15.09 -16.02
CA GLN A 164 9.17 15.12 -15.08
C GLN A 164 8.73 15.60 -13.68
N GLU A 165 7.73 16.48 -13.61
CA GLU A 165 7.17 17.01 -12.37
C GLU A 165 6.48 15.93 -11.53
N ASP A 166 5.99 14.85 -12.14
CA ASP A 166 5.38 13.73 -11.42
C ASP A 166 6.38 13.10 -10.43
N LEU A 167 7.65 13.01 -10.82
CA LEU A 167 8.68 12.29 -10.08
C LEU A 167 8.92 12.88 -8.69
N GLU A 168 8.74 14.19 -8.49
CA GLU A 168 8.90 14.81 -7.18
C GLU A 168 7.87 14.30 -6.16
N TYR A 169 6.68 13.90 -6.63
CA TYR A 169 5.55 13.49 -5.78
C TYR A 169 5.37 11.97 -5.73
N ILE A 170 6.40 11.22 -6.10
CA ILE A 170 6.41 9.76 -6.02
C ILE A 170 7.44 9.35 -4.97
N GLU A 171 7.12 8.38 -4.11
CA GLU A 171 8.10 7.83 -3.19
C GLU A 171 9.41 7.42 -3.91
N GLU A 172 10.53 7.70 -3.26
CA GLU A 172 11.88 7.50 -3.83
C GLU A 172 12.11 8.26 -5.14
N ARG A 173 11.36 9.35 -5.35
CA ARG A 173 11.34 10.13 -6.58
C ARG A 173 11.15 9.26 -7.83
N GLY A 174 10.31 8.23 -7.69
CA GLY A 174 9.97 7.30 -8.75
C GLY A 174 10.99 6.19 -9.02
N ARG A 175 12.08 6.06 -8.25
CA ARG A 175 13.06 4.99 -8.44
C ARG A 175 13.72 4.58 -7.12
N MET A 176 13.47 3.34 -6.71
CA MET A 176 14.23 2.69 -5.67
C MET A 176 15.65 2.36 -6.16
N ALA A 177 16.65 2.75 -5.38
CA ALA A 177 18.05 2.44 -5.64
C ALA A 177 18.33 0.94 -5.43
N ASP A 178 19.51 0.50 -5.87
CA ASP A 178 20.06 -0.84 -5.58
C ASP A 178 19.17 -2.01 -6.06
N ALA A 179 18.37 -1.77 -7.10
CA ALA A 179 17.69 -2.84 -7.81
C ALA A 179 18.70 -3.70 -8.58
N VAL A 180 18.60 -5.03 -8.45
CA VAL A 180 19.50 -5.98 -9.10
C VAL A 180 18.67 -6.90 -10.02
N PRO A 181 18.55 -6.58 -11.32
CA PRO A 181 17.76 -7.39 -12.26
C PRO A 181 18.20 -8.85 -12.37
N ALA A 182 19.48 -9.14 -12.11
CA ALA A 182 20.02 -10.50 -12.08
C ALA A 182 19.48 -11.34 -10.89
N SER A 183 18.98 -10.68 -9.84
CA SER A 183 18.33 -11.34 -8.70
C SER A 183 16.85 -11.65 -8.96
N VAL A 184 16.30 -11.24 -10.10
CA VAL A 184 14.92 -11.52 -10.52
C VAL A 184 14.91 -12.73 -11.45
N SER A 185 14.13 -13.77 -11.11
CA SER A 185 14.08 -15.00 -11.89
C SER A 185 13.48 -14.79 -13.29
N GLU A 186 13.91 -15.61 -14.24
CA GLU A 186 13.33 -15.62 -15.60
C GLU A 186 11.82 -15.90 -15.59
N LEU A 187 11.34 -16.70 -14.62
CA LEU A 187 9.91 -16.93 -14.45
C LEU A 187 9.17 -15.65 -14.02
N ALA A 188 9.73 -14.88 -13.09
CA ALA A 188 9.16 -13.59 -12.67
C ALA A 188 9.11 -12.60 -13.84
N LYS A 189 10.20 -12.50 -14.62
CA LYS A 189 10.26 -11.67 -15.84
C LYS A 189 9.24 -12.12 -16.88
N LYS A 190 9.11 -13.44 -17.12
CA LYS A 190 8.12 -14.01 -18.03
C LYS A 190 6.68 -13.70 -17.60
N ARG A 191 6.37 -13.80 -16.30
CA ARG A 191 5.05 -13.45 -15.75
C ARG A 191 4.73 -11.96 -15.84
N GLN A 192 5.73 -11.09 -15.99
CA GLN A 192 5.55 -9.66 -16.18
C GLN A 192 5.26 -9.27 -17.62
N ARG A 193 5.53 -10.16 -18.58
CA ARG A 193 5.29 -9.89 -20.00
C ARG A 193 3.81 -9.51 -20.21
N GLY A 194 3.58 -8.37 -20.86
CA GLY A 194 2.25 -7.85 -21.12
C GLY A 194 1.53 -7.25 -19.89
N GLN A 195 2.11 -7.24 -18.69
CA GLN A 195 1.45 -6.73 -17.48
C GLN A 195 1.73 -5.23 -17.20
N MET A 196 2.58 -4.57 -18.00
CA MET A 196 2.83 -3.12 -17.86
C MET A 196 1.64 -2.31 -18.37
N GLY A 197 1.25 -1.28 -17.60
CA GLY A 197 0.06 -0.47 -17.87
C GLY A 197 -1.25 -1.17 -17.53
N THR A 198 -1.26 -2.07 -16.53
CA THR A 198 -2.46 -2.82 -16.13
C THR A 198 -2.73 -2.69 -14.63
N LEU A 199 -4.00 -2.67 -14.22
CA LEU A 199 -4.39 -2.68 -12.80
C LEU A 199 -4.19 -4.06 -12.18
N GLY A 200 -4.64 -5.09 -12.88
CA GLY A 200 -4.83 -6.42 -12.31
C GLY A 200 -6.18 -6.61 -11.64
N SER A 201 -6.21 -7.47 -10.62
CA SER A 201 -7.41 -7.93 -9.93
C SER A 201 -7.27 -7.83 -8.40
N GLY A 202 -8.25 -8.34 -7.66
CA GLY A 202 -8.29 -8.25 -6.20
C GLY A 202 -8.73 -6.86 -5.77
N ASN A 203 -8.04 -6.26 -4.80
CA ASN A 203 -8.34 -4.92 -4.31
C ASN A 203 -7.79 -3.80 -5.21
N HIS A 204 -7.28 -4.11 -6.41
CA HIS A 204 -6.76 -3.10 -7.33
C HIS A 204 -7.87 -2.40 -8.10
N TYR A 205 -7.74 -1.08 -8.25
CA TYR A 205 -8.73 -0.25 -8.91
C TYR A 205 -8.12 1.04 -9.47
N LEU A 206 -8.85 1.65 -10.41
CA LEU A 206 -8.80 3.09 -10.64
C LEU A 206 -10.15 3.67 -10.22
N GLU A 207 -10.12 4.72 -9.39
CA GLU A 207 -11.34 5.35 -8.88
C GLU A 207 -11.32 6.84 -9.14
N VAL A 208 -12.41 7.37 -9.72
CA VAL A 208 -12.71 8.80 -9.74
C VAL A 208 -13.57 9.09 -8.52
N GLN A 209 -13.09 10.00 -7.69
CA GLN A 209 -13.64 10.35 -6.39
C GLN A 209 -13.89 11.86 -6.32
N THR A 210 -14.69 12.29 -5.36
CA THR A 210 -14.89 13.71 -5.03
C THR A 210 -14.50 13.96 -3.59
N VAL A 211 -13.79 15.04 -3.30
CA VAL A 211 -13.52 15.48 -1.92
C VAL A 211 -14.85 15.83 -1.25
N GLU A 212 -15.32 14.97 -0.36
CA GLU A 212 -16.61 15.14 0.31
C GLU A 212 -16.48 16.09 1.50
N ARG A 213 -15.39 15.97 2.26
CA ARG A 213 -15.18 16.74 3.49
C ARG A 213 -13.70 17.01 3.71
N ILE A 214 -13.37 18.23 4.12
CA ILE A 214 -12.04 18.62 4.61
C ILE A 214 -12.04 18.56 6.14
N HIS A 215 -11.03 17.90 6.70
CA HIS A 215 -10.79 17.77 8.14
C HIS A 215 -9.68 18.72 8.63
N ASP A 216 -8.62 18.89 7.83
CA ASP A 216 -7.50 19.80 8.11
C ASP A 216 -7.34 20.76 6.92
N GLN A 217 -7.76 22.01 7.12
CA GLN A 217 -7.75 23.04 6.07
C GLN A 217 -6.33 23.44 5.64
N GLN A 218 -5.36 23.42 6.57
CA GLN A 218 -3.99 23.83 6.26
C GLN A 218 -3.28 22.75 5.44
N ALA A 219 -3.40 21.49 5.83
CA ALA A 219 -2.87 20.37 5.07
C ALA A 219 -3.58 20.23 3.71
N ALA A 220 -4.91 20.44 3.66
CA ALA A 220 -5.65 20.43 2.40
C ALA A 220 -5.14 21.50 1.43
N LEU A 221 -4.88 22.72 1.89
CA LEU A 221 -4.30 23.78 1.07
C LEU A 221 -2.92 23.37 0.53
N ALA A 222 -2.04 22.82 1.38
CA ALA A 222 -0.73 22.33 0.95
C ALA A 222 -0.84 21.21 -0.10
N PHE A 223 -1.83 20.33 0.05
CA PHE A 223 -2.09 19.22 -0.87
C PHE A 223 -2.84 19.68 -2.14
N GLY A 224 -3.32 20.93 -2.18
CA GLY A 224 -4.17 21.47 -3.24
C GLY A 224 -5.50 20.74 -3.34
N LEU A 225 -6.08 20.47 -2.17
CA LEU A 225 -7.38 19.83 -2.00
C LEU A 225 -8.44 20.88 -1.65
N ALA A 226 -9.59 20.81 -2.32
CA ALA A 226 -10.77 21.62 -2.03
C ALA A 226 -12.04 20.75 -1.99
N GLN A 227 -13.01 21.10 -1.15
CA GLN A 227 -14.27 20.39 -1.09
C GLN A 227 -14.98 20.43 -2.46
N GLY A 228 -15.52 19.30 -2.90
CA GLY A 228 -16.14 19.12 -4.21
C GLY A 228 -15.19 18.82 -5.37
N GLN A 229 -13.87 18.94 -5.17
CA GLN A 229 -12.86 18.67 -6.20
C GLN A 229 -12.82 17.18 -6.59
N ALA A 230 -12.62 16.89 -7.86
CA ALA A 230 -12.43 15.54 -8.36
C ALA A 230 -10.98 15.07 -8.16
N ILE A 231 -10.83 13.86 -7.63
CA ILE A 231 -9.56 13.18 -7.37
C ILE A 231 -9.57 11.83 -8.10
N ILE A 232 -8.43 11.40 -8.63
CA ILE A 232 -8.28 10.07 -9.22
C ILE A 232 -7.30 9.26 -8.39
N SER A 233 -7.72 8.09 -7.93
CA SER A 233 -6.87 7.15 -7.20
C SER A 233 -6.57 5.93 -8.04
N ILE A 234 -5.31 5.54 -8.15
CA ILE A 234 -4.83 4.35 -8.86
C ILE A 234 -4.18 3.43 -7.84
N HIS A 235 -4.82 2.29 -7.55
CA HIS A 235 -4.32 1.27 -6.64
C HIS A 235 -3.87 0.04 -7.43
N CYS A 236 -2.56 -0.19 -7.49
CA CYS A 236 -1.98 -1.41 -8.04
C CYS A 236 -0.55 -1.62 -7.53
N GLY A 237 0.01 -2.80 -7.79
CA GLY A 237 1.40 -3.15 -7.44
C GLY A 237 2.26 -3.61 -8.61
N SER A 238 3.18 -4.52 -8.29
CA SER A 238 4.21 -5.06 -9.21
C SER A 238 3.72 -6.25 -10.04
N ARG A 239 2.40 -6.52 -9.99
CA ARG A 239 1.71 -7.51 -10.84
C ARG A 239 2.28 -8.92 -10.60
N GLY A 240 2.41 -9.72 -11.66
CA GLY A 240 2.90 -11.09 -11.58
C GLY A 240 4.36 -11.18 -11.12
N LEU A 241 5.17 -10.13 -11.36
CA LEU A 241 6.59 -10.10 -11.05
C LEU A 241 6.85 -10.16 -9.54
N GLY A 242 6.28 -9.24 -8.76
CA GLY A 242 6.48 -9.22 -7.31
C GLY A 242 5.97 -10.48 -6.65
N HIS A 243 4.79 -10.97 -7.08
CA HIS A 243 4.26 -12.22 -6.53
C HIS A 243 5.22 -13.38 -6.76
N GLN A 244 5.81 -13.50 -7.96
CA GLN A 244 6.76 -14.57 -8.24
C GLN A 244 8.05 -14.40 -7.43
N ILE A 245 8.56 -13.18 -7.26
CA ILE A 245 9.71 -12.90 -6.39
C ILE A 245 9.40 -13.32 -4.95
N GLY A 246 8.23 -12.98 -4.42
CA GLY A 246 7.80 -13.43 -3.10
C GLY A 246 7.78 -14.95 -2.98
N THR A 247 7.27 -15.66 -3.99
CA THR A 247 7.27 -17.13 -4.04
C THR A 247 8.69 -17.72 -4.10
N ASP A 248 9.56 -17.18 -4.96
CA ASP A 248 10.92 -17.66 -5.16
C ASP A 248 11.75 -17.50 -3.88
N TYR A 249 11.68 -16.30 -3.28
CA TYR A 249 12.49 -15.97 -2.11
C TYR A 249 11.94 -16.51 -0.80
N LEU A 250 10.64 -16.76 -0.69
CA LEU A 250 10.10 -17.51 0.46
C LEU A 250 10.82 -18.85 0.64
N VAL A 251 11.06 -19.57 -0.45
CA VAL A 251 11.74 -20.87 -0.41
C VAL A 251 13.24 -20.71 -0.12
N SER A 252 13.92 -19.76 -0.79
CA SER A 252 15.36 -19.57 -0.59
C SER A 252 15.70 -19.04 0.80
N LEU A 253 14.92 -18.07 1.30
CA LEU A 253 15.09 -17.51 2.65
C LEU A 253 14.79 -18.56 3.73
N ALA A 254 13.78 -19.43 3.55
CA ALA A 254 13.52 -20.51 4.51
C ALA A 254 14.71 -21.49 4.61
N LYS A 255 15.35 -21.80 3.47
CA LYS A 255 16.56 -22.62 3.44
C LYS A 255 17.75 -21.90 4.11
N ALA A 256 17.89 -20.60 3.86
CA ALA A 256 18.93 -19.77 4.47
C ALA A 256 18.76 -19.69 6.00
N ALA A 257 17.55 -19.44 6.49
CA ALA A 257 17.21 -19.45 7.91
C ALA A 257 17.68 -20.76 8.58
N LYS A 258 17.29 -21.91 8.02
CA LYS A 258 17.70 -23.22 8.55
C LYS A 258 19.23 -23.39 8.54
N ARG A 259 19.90 -23.01 7.45
CA ARG A 259 21.36 -23.12 7.30
C ARG A 259 22.12 -22.22 8.30
N LEU A 260 21.57 -21.06 8.60
CA LEU A 260 22.15 -20.06 9.49
C LEU A 260 21.70 -20.21 10.96
N GLY A 261 20.92 -21.25 11.28
CA GLY A 261 20.45 -21.53 12.64
C GLY A 261 19.42 -20.52 13.17
N LEU A 262 18.67 -19.85 12.29
CA LEU A 262 17.57 -18.98 12.70
C LEU A 262 16.36 -19.83 13.09
N GLU A 263 15.91 -19.67 14.34
CA GLU A 263 14.66 -20.27 14.80
C GLU A 263 13.47 -19.45 14.29
N LEU A 264 12.67 -20.05 13.41
CA LEU A 264 11.47 -19.43 12.87
C LEU A 264 10.25 -19.92 13.68
N PRO A 265 9.50 -19.02 14.35
CA PRO A 265 8.28 -19.41 15.07
C PRO A 265 7.19 -19.98 14.16
N ASP A 266 7.22 -19.58 12.89
CA ASP A 266 6.32 -20.04 11.84
C ASP A 266 7.11 -20.16 10.51
N ARG A 267 6.81 -21.17 9.70
CA ARG A 267 7.45 -21.37 8.38
C ARG A 267 7.17 -20.22 7.42
N GLU A 268 6.05 -19.53 7.58
CA GLU A 268 5.67 -18.36 6.77
C GLU A 268 6.53 -17.12 7.08
N LEU A 269 7.29 -17.13 8.19
CA LEU A 269 8.24 -16.08 8.58
C LEU A 269 9.64 -16.26 7.98
N ALA A 270 9.76 -16.99 6.88
CA ALA A 270 11.04 -17.17 6.19
C ALA A 270 11.78 -15.83 6.00
N CYS A 271 13.03 -15.81 6.46
CA CYS A 271 13.88 -14.64 6.46
C CYS A 271 15.37 -15.01 6.37
N ALA A 272 16.22 -14.03 6.10
CA ALA A 272 17.66 -14.15 6.23
C ALA A 272 18.22 -12.87 6.86
N PRO A 273 19.40 -12.91 7.51
CA PRO A 273 20.08 -11.69 7.94
C PRO A 273 20.28 -10.74 6.76
N ILE A 274 20.09 -9.44 6.98
CA ILE A 274 20.14 -8.42 5.92
C ILE A 274 21.45 -8.49 5.13
N HIS A 275 22.58 -8.64 5.82
CA HIS A 275 23.91 -8.73 5.20
C HIS A 275 24.28 -10.10 4.62
N ALA A 276 23.44 -11.13 4.83
CA ALA A 276 23.69 -12.43 4.21
C ALA A 276 23.45 -12.37 2.69
N PRO A 277 24.12 -13.22 1.89
CA PRO A 277 23.94 -13.26 0.44
C PRO A 277 22.47 -13.39 0.01
N GLU A 278 21.69 -14.27 0.64
CA GLU A 278 20.27 -14.44 0.32
C GLU A 278 19.42 -13.21 0.71
N GLY A 279 19.81 -12.50 1.78
CA GLY A 279 19.16 -11.26 2.18
C GLY A 279 19.40 -10.14 1.17
N GLN A 280 20.65 -9.95 0.74
CA GLN A 280 21.01 -8.96 -0.29
C GLN A 280 20.39 -9.28 -1.66
N GLN A 281 20.35 -10.56 -2.05
CA GLN A 281 19.67 -10.98 -3.27
C GLN A 281 18.17 -10.65 -3.24
N TYR A 282 17.49 -10.95 -2.12
CA TYR A 282 16.08 -10.62 -1.99
C TYR A 282 15.84 -9.10 -2.00
N LEU A 283 16.69 -8.32 -1.32
CA LEU A 283 16.62 -6.85 -1.36
C LEU A 283 16.77 -6.32 -2.79
N GLY A 284 17.75 -6.81 -3.55
CA GLY A 284 17.95 -6.41 -4.94
C GLY A 284 16.76 -6.75 -5.84
N ALA A 285 16.16 -7.94 -5.66
CA ALA A 285 14.96 -8.36 -6.39
C ALA A 285 13.71 -7.55 -5.98
N MET A 286 13.54 -7.30 -4.68
CA MET A 286 12.44 -6.50 -4.15
C MET A 286 12.52 -5.05 -4.65
N ASN A 287 13.70 -4.43 -4.64
CA ASN A 287 13.91 -3.08 -5.18
C ASN A 287 13.57 -3.02 -6.68
N ALA A 288 13.92 -4.07 -7.43
CA ALA A 288 13.53 -4.19 -8.83
C ALA A 288 11.99 -4.30 -9.01
N ALA A 289 11.31 -5.04 -8.14
CA ALA A 289 9.85 -5.12 -8.14
C ALA A 289 9.18 -3.79 -7.73
N ILE A 290 9.76 -3.06 -6.77
CA ILE A 290 9.33 -1.71 -6.41
C ILE A 290 9.35 -0.81 -7.64
N ASN A 291 10.45 -0.82 -8.39
CA ASN A 291 10.58 -0.04 -9.63
C ASN A 291 9.54 -0.41 -10.68
N VAL A 292 9.25 -1.70 -10.88
CA VAL A 292 8.17 -2.14 -11.78
C VAL A 292 6.80 -1.59 -11.36
N ALA A 293 6.47 -1.61 -10.07
CA ALA A 293 5.20 -1.07 -9.59
C ALA A 293 5.11 0.46 -9.79
N LEU A 294 6.18 1.20 -9.49
CA LEU A 294 6.24 2.65 -9.69
C LEU A 294 6.12 3.02 -11.18
N ALA A 295 6.79 2.28 -12.06
CA ALA A 295 6.65 2.43 -13.51
C ALA A 295 5.21 2.12 -13.97
N ASN A 296 4.59 1.07 -13.44
CA ASN A 296 3.24 0.69 -13.79
C ASN A 296 2.21 1.77 -13.40
N ARG A 297 2.29 2.32 -12.17
CA ARG A 297 1.44 3.44 -11.74
C ARG A 297 1.69 4.71 -12.55
N GLN A 298 2.92 4.97 -12.97
CA GLN A 298 3.25 6.09 -13.87
C GLN A 298 2.61 5.92 -15.26
N ILE A 299 2.66 4.72 -15.84
CA ILE A 299 2.00 4.41 -17.12
C ILE A 299 0.48 4.58 -16.98
N LEU A 300 -0.11 3.99 -15.93
CA LEU A 300 -1.55 4.12 -15.67
C LEU A 300 -1.98 5.58 -15.44
N THR A 301 -1.13 6.39 -14.81
CA THR A 301 -1.34 7.85 -14.69
C THR A 301 -1.45 8.51 -16.06
N HIS A 302 -0.55 8.19 -16.98
CA HIS A 302 -0.59 8.71 -18.34
C HIS A 302 -1.84 8.27 -19.10
N LEU A 303 -2.22 6.99 -18.99
CA LEU A 303 -3.43 6.46 -19.63
C LEU A 303 -4.71 7.11 -19.05
N ALA A 304 -4.78 7.29 -17.73
CA ALA A 304 -5.86 7.99 -17.07
C ALA A 304 -5.96 9.45 -17.55
N ARG A 305 -4.84 10.18 -17.60
CA ARG A 305 -4.80 11.55 -18.13
C ARG A 305 -5.32 11.63 -19.57
N ARG A 306 -4.96 10.68 -20.44
CA ARG A 306 -5.48 10.62 -21.82
C ARG A 306 -6.98 10.38 -21.86
N ALA A 307 -7.50 9.46 -21.05
CA ALA A 307 -8.93 9.18 -20.97
C ALA A 307 -9.72 10.40 -20.44
N LEU A 308 -9.24 11.06 -19.38
CA LEU A 308 -9.85 12.29 -18.87
C LEU A 308 -9.75 13.44 -19.88
N GLY A 309 -8.59 13.62 -20.53
CA GLY A 309 -8.34 14.70 -21.49
C GLY A 309 -9.24 14.66 -22.72
N HIS A 310 -9.83 13.51 -23.06
CA HIS A 310 -10.86 13.42 -24.10
C HIS A 310 -12.14 14.19 -23.73
N PHE A 311 -12.54 14.16 -22.46
CA PHE A 311 -13.72 14.87 -21.95
C PHE A 311 -13.37 16.28 -21.46
N PHE A 312 -12.16 16.46 -20.93
CA PHE A 312 -11.71 17.71 -20.32
C PHE A 312 -10.33 18.14 -20.87
N PRO A 313 -10.24 18.64 -22.13
CA PRO A 313 -8.96 18.94 -22.77
C PRO A 313 -8.09 19.99 -22.07
N GLN A 314 -8.71 20.85 -21.25
CA GLN A 314 -8.04 21.95 -20.53
C GLN A 314 -7.79 21.62 -19.04
N ALA A 315 -8.22 20.44 -18.56
CA ALA A 315 -8.07 20.08 -17.16
C ALA A 315 -6.60 19.87 -16.79
N ARG A 316 -6.20 20.44 -15.66
CA ARG A 316 -4.91 20.14 -15.04
C ARG A 316 -5.07 18.91 -14.17
N ILE A 317 -4.30 17.86 -14.45
CA ILE A 317 -4.31 16.60 -13.70
C ILE A 317 -2.90 16.32 -13.22
N GLU A 318 -2.65 16.56 -11.93
CA GLU A 318 -1.31 16.52 -11.33
C GLU A 318 -1.19 15.37 -10.34
N THR A 319 -0.01 14.76 -10.26
CA THR A 319 0.28 13.78 -9.19
C THR A 319 0.23 14.49 -7.84
N LEU A 320 -0.70 14.10 -6.97
CA LEU A 320 -0.77 14.57 -5.60
C LEU A 320 0.31 13.85 -4.80
N PHE A 321 0.26 12.51 -4.76
CA PHE A 321 1.31 11.69 -4.17
C PHE A 321 1.16 10.22 -4.58
N ASP A 322 2.26 9.47 -4.62
CA ASP A 322 2.30 8.02 -4.78
C ASP A 322 3.02 7.37 -3.60
N VAL A 323 2.30 6.53 -2.86
CA VAL A 323 2.79 5.83 -1.67
C VAL A 323 2.62 4.33 -1.82
N SER A 324 3.67 3.57 -1.48
CA SER A 324 3.64 2.11 -1.47
C SER A 324 3.34 1.59 -0.06
N HIS A 325 2.66 0.44 0.04
CA HIS A 325 2.28 -0.14 1.33
C HIS A 325 2.73 -1.60 1.56
N ASN A 326 3.47 -2.18 0.61
CA ASN A 326 4.09 -3.51 0.72
C ASN A 326 5.58 -3.39 0.39
N THR A 327 6.40 -2.95 1.33
CA THR A 327 7.82 -2.67 1.08
C THR A 327 8.68 -3.01 2.29
N CYS A 328 9.99 -3.14 2.08
CA CYS A 328 10.97 -2.95 3.13
C CYS A 328 11.94 -1.85 2.66
N LYS A 329 12.18 -0.83 3.47
CA LYS A 329 13.05 0.28 3.09
C LYS A 329 14.14 0.53 4.14
N PRO A 330 15.38 0.81 3.73
CA PRO A 330 16.41 1.33 4.61
C PRO A 330 16.09 2.78 4.96
N GLU A 331 15.83 3.05 6.23
CA GLU A 331 15.41 4.37 6.73
C GLU A 331 16.23 4.74 7.97
N TRP A 332 16.60 6.01 8.07
CA TRP A 332 17.31 6.51 9.23
C TRP A 332 16.32 6.96 10.29
N HIS A 333 16.38 6.34 11.46
CA HIS A 333 15.53 6.67 12.60
C HIS A 333 16.37 6.98 13.84
N GLU A 334 15.80 7.70 14.79
CA GLU A 334 16.40 7.90 16.10
C GLU A 334 15.99 6.76 17.04
N VAL A 335 17.00 6.06 17.58
CA VAL A 335 16.82 4.92 18.49
C VAL A 335 17.77 5.11 19.65
N GLU A 336 17.23 5.18 20.88
CA GLU A 336 18.04 5.37 22.10
C GLU A 336 18.94 6.63 22.00
N GLY A 337 18.43 7.72 21.42
CA GLY A 337 19.17 8.97 21.21
C GLY A 337 20.27 8.91 20.14
N ARG A 338 20.31 7.85 19.32
CA ARG A 338 21.29 7.68 18.24
C ARG A 338 20.60 7.43 16.91
N ARG A 339 21.12 8.05 15.87
CA ARG A 339 20.67 7.81 14.50
C ARG A 339 21.13 6.41 14.05
N ARG A 340 20.19 5.56 13.66
CA ARG A 340 20.44 4.19 13.18
C ARG A 340 19.78 3.96 11.82
N LEU A 341 20.44 3.18 10.98
CA LEU A 341 19.85 2.71 9.73
C LEU A 341 19.04 1.45 10.02
N LEU A 342 17.72 1.52 9.84
CA LEU A 342 16.82 0.40 10.05
C LEU A 342 16.21 -0.05 8.73
N TYR A 343 15.92 -1.33 8.62
CA TYR A 343 15.16 -1.89 7.51
C TYR A 343 13.72 -2.05 7.98
N VAL A 344 12.85 -1.15 7.54
CA VAL A 344 11.46 -1.06 7.99
C VAL A 344 10.57 -1.84 7.04
N HIS A 345 10.10 -3.00 7.50
CA HIS A 345 9.07 -3.79 6.85
C HIS A 345 7.71 -3.15 7.05
N ARG A 346 7.01 -2.90 5.96
CA ARG A 346 5.62 -2.46 5.94
C ARG A 346 4.83 -3.37 5.02
N LYS A 347 3.83 -4.07 5.56
CA LYS A 347 2.92 -4.93 4.81
C LYS A 347 1.50 -4.52 5.08
N GLY A 348 0.85 -3.92 4.09
CA GLY A 348 -0.39 -3.19 4.31
C GLY A 348 -0.21 -2.03 5.29
N ALA A 349 0.93 -1.34 5.23
CA ALA A 349 1.16 -0.13 6.01
C ALA A 349 1.92 0.86 5.15
N THR A 350 1.63 2.15 5.27
CA THR A 350 2.26 3.20 4.48
C THR A 350 3.30 3.94 5.29
N ARG A 351 4.28 4.54 4.62
CA ARG A 351 5.15 5.54 5.25
C ARG A 351 4.35 6.82 5.50
N ALA A 352 4.69 7.54 6.57
CA ALA A 352 3.95 8.68 7.09
C ALA A 352 4.89 9.73 7.71
N PHE A 353 5.95 10.12 7.00
CA PHE A 353 6.91 11.13 7.49
C PHE A 353 6.21 12.42 7.94
N GLY A 354 6.58 12.90 9.12
CA GLY A 354 6.04 14.12 9.72
C GLY A 354 6.55 15.42 9.09
N PRO A 355 5.99 16.57 9.50
CA PRO A 355 6.45 17.89 9.10
C PRO A 355 7.96 18.10 9.31
N GLY A 356 8.61 18.76 8.37
CA GLY A 356 10.03 19.09 8.39
C GLY A 356 10.95 17.99 7.86
N HIS A 357 10.45 16.77 7.63
CA HIS A 357 11.29 15.67 7.17
C HIS A 357 11.95 15.98 5.81
N PRO A 358 13.27 15.83 5.66
CA PRO A 358 14.02 16.29 4.47
C PRO A 358 13.70 15.49 3.21
N GLY A 359 13.15 14.28 3.37
CA GLY A 359 12.68 13.46 2.26
C GLY A 359 11.39 13.97 1.61
N LEU A 360 10.74 15.00 2.15
CA LEU A 360 9.48 15.52 1.63
C LEU A 360 9.67 16.58 0.54
N PRO A 361 8.80 16.58 -0.49
CA PRO A 361 8.68 17.70 -1.41
C PRO A 361 8.44 19.00 -0.65
N GLU A 362 8.98 20.11 -1.17
CA GLU A 362 8.87 21.43 -0.53
C GLU A 362 7.44 21.78 -0.13
N ARG A 363 6.49 21.53 -1.06
CA ARG A 363 5.06 21.78 -0.88
C ARG A 363 4.47 21.08 0.35
N TYR A 364 4.99 19.90 0.70
CA TYR A 364 4.48 19.06 1.78
C TYR A 364 5.33 19.15 3.03
N ARG A 365 6.48 19.84 3.01
CA ARG A 365 7.40 19.85 4.15
C ARG A 365 6.74 20.38 5.42
N ALA A 366 5.94 21.44 5.35
CA ALA A 366 5.24 21.96 6.52
C ALA A 366 4.04 21.11 6.96
N ALA A 367 3.41 20.39 6.04
CA ALA A 367 2.23 19.57 6.33
C ALA A 367 2.58 18.12 6.71
N GLY A 368 3.76 17.61 6.36
CA GLY A 368 4.06 16.18 6.42
C GLY A 368 3.59 15.44 5.16
N GLN A 369 3.96 14.16 5.07
CA GLN A 369 3.73 13.33 3.90
C GLN A 369 2.23 13.05 3.68
N PRO A 370 1.70 13.17 2.45
CA PRO A 370 0.40 12.60 2.14
C PRO A 370 0.37 11.08 2.38
N VAL A 371 -0.64 10.62 3.11
CA VAL A 371 -0.90 9.22 3.44
C VAL A 371 -2.29 8.89 2.90
N ILE A 372 -2.43 7.78 2.19
CA ILE A 372 -3.69 7.42 1.53
C ILE A 372 -4.21 6.13 2.13
N ILE A 373 -5.43 6.17 2.68
CA ILE A 373 -6.16 5.00 3.15
C ILE A 373 -7.25 4.69 2.11
N GLY A 374 -7.04 3.63 1.33
CA GLY A 374 -8.05 3.14 0.38
C GLY A 374 -9.16 2.40 1.11
N GLY A 375 -10.42 2.80 0.93
CA GLY A 375 -11.54 2.01 1.45
C GLY A 375 -11.94 0.89 0.49
N SER A 376 -13.21 0.90 0.11
CA SER A 376 -13.77 -0.04 -0.86
C SER A 376 -14.46 0.74 -1.98
N MET A 377 -14.87 0.04 -3.04
CA MET A 377 -15.58 0.62 -4.18
C MET A 377 -16.92 1.32 -3.83
N GLY A 378 -17.36 1.30 -2.57
CA GLY A 378 -18.62 1.92 -2.14
C GLY A 378 -18.59 2.65 -0.79
N THR A 379 -17.44 2.80 -0.13
CA THR A 379 -17.33 3.43 1.21
C THR A 379 -16.46 4.67 1.26
N GLY A 380 -15.68 4.96 0.21
CA GLY A 380 -14.78 6.11 0.17
C GLY A 380 -13.38 5.83 0.68
N SER A 381 -12.52 6.82 0.57
CA SER A 381 -11.09 6.76 0.93
C SER A 381 -10.70 8.01 1.71
N TYR A 382 -9.57 7.97 2.40
CA TYR A 382 -9.03 9.15 3.09
C TYR A 382 -7.68 9.58 2.53
N VAL A 383 -7.48 10.89 2.47
CA VAL A 383 -6.16 11.51 2.46
C VAL A 383 -5.86 11.98 3.88
N LEU A 384 -4.70 11.59 4.38
CA LEU A 384 -4.15 11.94 5.68
C LEU A 384 -2.78 12.61 5.48
N ALA A 385 -2.21 13.15 6.55
CA ALA A 385 -0.88 13.71 6.58
C ALA A 385 -0.05 13.08 7.71
N GLY A 386 1.18 12.67 7.40
CA GLY A 386 2.15 12.17 8.37
C GLY A 386 2.40 13.16 9.51
N THR A 387 2.78 12.63 10.67
CA THR A 387 2.92 13.39 11.93
C THR A 387 4.29 13.11 12.56
N ASN A 388 4.78 14.02 13.41
CA ASN A 388 6.07 13.82 14.07
C ASN A 388 5.97 12.74 15.17
N GLU A 389 4.80 12.61 15.77
CA GLU A 389 4.45 11.59 16.75
C GLU A 389 4.64 10.18 16.20
N SER A 390 4.33 9.98 14.91
CA SER A 390 4.47 8.71 14.21
C SER A 390 5.92 8.20 14.15
N GLU A 391 6.91 9.09 14.14
CA GLU A 391 8.33 8.71 14.13
C GLU A 391 8.68 7.84 15.34
N ASN A 392 8.33 8.32 16.54
CA ASN A 392 8.59 7.64 17.79
C ASN A 392 7.61 6.50 18.07
N ARG A 393 6.37 6.58 17.55
CA ARG A 393 5.34 5.58 17.81
C ARG A 393 5.45 4.37 16.89
N ALA A 394 5.76 4.59 15.60
CA ALA A 394 5.64 3.60 14.54
C ALA A 394 6.66 3.74 13.40
N PHE A 395 7.83 4.33 13.64
CA PHE A 395 8.86 4.56 12.61
C PHE A 395 8.28 5.25 11.37
N SER A 396 7.52 6.33 11.61
CA SER A 396 6.83 7.11 10.57
C SER A 396 5.97 6.21 9.68
N SER A 397 5.07 5.42 10.27
CA SER A 397 4.18 4.50 9.55
C SER A 397 2.71 4.70 9.94
N ALA A 398 1.81 4.40 9.00
CA ALA A 398 0.36 4.51 9.19
C ALA A 398 -0.40 3.39 8.44
N SER A 399 -1.72 3.33 8.64
CA SER A 399 -2.62 2.44 7.89
C SER A 399 -2.56 2.66 6.37
N HIS A 400 -3.04 1.66 5.62
CA HIS A 400 -3.03 1.67 4.15
C HIS A 400 -4.41 1.56 3.53
N GLY A 401 -5.39 1.02 4.25
CA GLY A 401 -6.75 0.84 3.74
C GLY A 401 -7.74 0.46 4.83
N ALA A 402 -8.95 0.07 4.46
CA ALA A 402 -9.95 -0.37 5.45
C ALA A 402 -9.60 -1.71 6.11
N GLY A 403 -8.83 -2.57 5.43
CA GLY A 403 -8.58 -3.94 5.89
C GLY A 403 -9.81 -4.84 5.74
N ARG A 404 -9.60 -6.12 5.43
CA ARG A 404 -10.72 -7.06 5.27
C ARG A 404 -11.28 -7.46 6.62
N ALA A 405 -12.61 -7.47 6.73
CA ALA A 405 -13.33 -8.00 7.89
C ALA A 405 -13.77 -9.46 7.66
N MET A 406 -13.71 -9.95 6.41
CA MET A 406 -14.01 -11.35 6.09
C MET A 406 -13.26 -11.85 4.85
N SER A 407 -13.17 -13.18 4.74
CA SER A 407 -12.55 -13.84 3.59
C SER A 407 -13.34 -13.61 2.29
N ARG A 408 -12.67 -13.74 1.15
CA ARG A 408 -13.31 -13.70 -0.19
C ARG A 408 -14.38 -14.78 -0.34
N THR A 409 -14.14 -15.97 0.21
CA THR A 409 -15.12 -17.08 0.19
C THR A 409 -16.37 -16.74 0.99
N GLN A 410 -16.24 -16.09 2.15
CA GLN A 410 -17.40 -15.61 2.91
C GLN A 410 -18.15 -14.53 2.15
N ALA A 411 -17.45 -13.59 1.52
CA ALA A 411 -18.08 -12.53 0.73
C ALA A 411 -18.91 -13.08 -0.44
N LEU A 412 -18.38 -14.08 -1.17
CA LEU A 412 -19.10 -14.74 -2.27
C LEU A 412 -20.39 -15.45 -1.85
N ARG A 413 -20.53 -15.83 -0.58
CA ARG A 413 -21.77 -16.42 -0.07
C ARG A 413 -22.83 -15.37 0.25
N ARG A 414 -22.42 -14.12 0.46
CA ARG A 414 -23.30 -13.03 0.92
C ARG A 414 -23.70 -12.08 -0.21
N TRP A 415 -22.83 -11.84 -1.19
CA TRP A 415 -23.09 -10.89 -2.27
C TRP A 415 -23.08 -11.55 -3.63
N ARG A 416 -23.93 -11.02 -4.52
CA ARG A 416 -23.92 -11.32 -5.95
C ARG A 416 -23.47 -10.07 -6.69
N GLY A 417 -22.50 -10.22 -7.57
CA GLY A 417 -21.82 -9.09 -8.20
C GLY A 417 -22.75 -8.15 -8.97
N ARG A 418 -23.74 -8.69 -9.70
CA ARG A 418 -24.68 -7.87 -10.47
C ARG A 418 -25.56 -7.01 -9.58
N GLU A 419 -26.20 -7.64 -8.58
CA GLU A 419 -27.06 -6.98 -7.60
C GLU A 419 -26.28 -5.87 -6.87
N LEU A 420 -25.06 -6.17 -6.42
CA LEU A 420 -24.17 -5.19 -5.79
C LEU A 420 -23.85 -4.00 -6.70
N ILE A 421 -23.57 -4.22 -7.98
CA ILE A 421 -23.28 -3.15 -8.94
C ILE A 421 -24.53 -2.28 -9.15
N ASP A 422 -25.71 -2.87 -9.23
CA ASP A 422 -26.98 -2.14 -9.39
C ASP A 422 -27.30 -1.31 -8.14
N GLU A 423 -27.07 -1.84 -6.93
CA GLU A 423 -27.18 -1.11 -5.67
C GLU A 423 -26.23 0.09 -5.60
N LEU A 424 -24.97 -0.09 -5.99
CA LEU A 424 -23.98 1.00 -6.03
C LEU A 424 -24.34 2.05 -7.09
N ALA A 425 -24.86 1.63 -8.24
CA ALA A 425 -25.32 2.54 -9.28
C ALA A 425 -26.51 3.39 -8.81
N ALA A 426 -27.44 2.82 -8.02
CA ALA A 426 -28.54 3.57 -7.39
C ALA A 426 -28.04 4.62 -6.39
N ARG A 427 -26.85 4.43 -5.81
CA ARG A 427 -26.15 5.41 -4.97
C ARG A 427 -25.29 6.40 -5.76
N GLY A 428 -25.33 6.35 -7.11
CA GLY A 428 -24.57 7.22 -7.99
C GLY A 428 -23.10 6.81 -8.17
N ILE A 429 -22.76 5.55 -7.89
CA ILE A 429 -21.40 5.01 -8.02
C ILE A 429 -21.36 4.03 -9.20
N LEU A 430 -20.64 4.39 -10.26
CA LEU A 430 -20.54 3.58 -11.46
C LEU A 430 -19.38 2.59 -11.35
N ILE A 431 -19.70 1.30 -11.28
CA ILE A 431 -18.69 0.24 -11.29
C ILE A 431 -18.49 -0.26 -12.72
N ARG A 432 -17.22 -0.45 -13.11
CA ARG A 432 -16.82 -1.15 -14.34
C ARG A 432 -15.86 -2.28 -13.99
N THR A 433 -16.24 -3.49 -14.39
CA THR A 433 -15.44 -4.70 -14.17
C THR A 433 -15.83 -5.76 -15.19
N LYS A 434 -14.88 -6.65 -15.52
CA LYS A 434 -15.13 -7.87 -16.28
C LYS A 434 -15.59 -9.04 -15.39
N SER A 435 -15.42 -8.92 -14.07
CA SER A 435 -15.58 -10.02 -13.12
C SER A 435 -16.70 -9.74 -12.11
N MET A 436 -17.89 -10.28 -12.36
CA MET A 436 -18.99 -10.24 -11.37
C MET A 436 -18.60 -10.94 -10.06
N ARG A 437 -17.80 -12.02 -10.17
CA ARG A 437 -17.24 -12.70 -9.01
C ARG A 437 -16.31 -11.78 -8.23
N GLY A 438 -15.39 -11.09 -8.91
CA GLY A 438 -14.47 -10.13 -8.29
C GLY A 438 -15.21 -8.98 -7.60
N ALA A 439 -16.27 -8.45 -8.22
CA ALA A 439 -17.12 -7.46 -7.57
C ALA A 439 -17.72 -7.98 -6.26
N ALA A 440 -18.23 -9.20 -6.22
CA ALA A 440 -18.76 -9.78 -4.99
C ALA A 440 -17.68 -10.05 -3.92
N GLU A 441 -16.47 -10.47 -4.31
CA GLU A 441 -15.34 -10.68 -3.39
C GLU A 441 -14.89 -9.38 -2.71
N GLU A 442 -15.06 -8.25 -3.40
CA GLU A 442 -14.63 -6.92 -2.99
C GLU A 442 -15.79 -6.00 -2.58
N ALA A 443 -16.93 -6.59 -2.21
CA ALA A 443 -18.10 -5.87 -1.72
C ALA A 443 -17.74 -4.95 -0.55
N PRO A 444 -18.35 -3.75 -0.43
CA PRO A 444 -18.02 -2.81 0.65
C PRO A 444 -18.15 -3.41 2.04
N GLY A 445 -19.18 -4.22 2.28
CA GLY A 445 -19.38 -4.90 3.57
C GLY A 445 -18.40 -6.02 3.89
N ALA A 446 -17.47 -6.36 2.98
CA ALA A 446 -16.39 -7.32 3.23
C ALA A 446 -15.17 -6.69 3.92
N TYR A 447 -15.15 -5.36 4.01
CA TYR A 447 -14.10 -4.55 4.63
C TYR A 447 -14.56 -4.01 5.98
N LYS A 448 -13.59 -3.60 6.82
CA LYS A 448 -13.91 -2.82 8.03
C LYS A 448 -14.41 -1.42 7.62
N ASP A 449 -14.94 -0.70 8.60
CA ASP A 449 -15.29 0.70 8.40
C ASP A 449 -14.03 1.56 8.22
N VAL A 450 -13.91 2.20 7.06
CA VAL A 450 -12.77 3.06 6.72
C VAL A 450 -12.73 4.32 7.57
N ASP A 451 -13.88 4.83 8.02
CA ASP A 451 -13.96 6.00 8.90
C ASP A 451 -13.35 5.67 10.28
N ALA A 452 -13.69 4.49 10.83
CA ALA A 452 -13.15 4.01 12.09
C ALA A 452 -11.63 3.78 12.02
N VAL A 453 -11.13 3.19 10.93
CA VAL A 453 -9.69 3.00 10.70
C VAL A 453 -8.97 4.34 10.58
N ALA A 454 -9.52 5.30 9.83
CA ALA A 454 -8.91 6.61 9.65
C ALA A 454 -8.90 7.42 10.96
N GLU A 455 -9.98 7.34 11.75
CA GLU A 455 -10.02 7.93 13.08
C GLU A 455 -9.01 7.29 14.02
N ALA A 456 -8.96 5.96 14.10
CA ALA A 456 -7.99 5.27 14.95
C ALA A 456 -6.54 5.61 14.55
N THR A 457 -6.26 5.77 13.26
CA THR A 457 -4.95 6.17 12.74
C THR A 457 -4.55 7.57 13.21
N GLU A 458 -5.49 8.53 13.17
CA GLU A 458 -5.29 9.90 13.66
C GLU A 458 -5.13 9.94 15.18
N ARG A 459 -6.04 9.29 15.89
CA ARG A 459 -6.07 9.32 17.36
C ARG A 459 -4.89 8.58 17.98
N ALA A 460 -4.36 7.56 17.29
CA ALA A 460 -3.10 6.90 17.66
C ALA A 460 -1.84 7.71 17.31
N GLY A 461 -1.98 8.90 16.72
CA GLY A 461 -0.84 9.77 16.36
C GLY A 461 0.02 9.21 15.23
N LEU A 462 -0.57 8.44 14.31
CA LEU A 462 0.17 7.82 13.19
C LEU A 462 0.12 8.71 11.94
N ALA A 463 -1.05 9.26 11.62
CA ALA A 463 -1.26 10.25 10.56
C ALA A 463 -2.59 10.97 10.82
N ARG A 464 -2.67 12.29 10.59
CA ARG A 464 -3.89 13.08 10.85
C ARG A 464 -4.78 13.16 9.62
N ARG A 465 -6.10 13.18 9.79
CA ARG A 465 -7.06 13.22 8.67
C ARG A 465 -7.05 14.58 7.98
N VAL A 466 -7.01 14.57 6.64
CA VAL A 466 -7.03 15.78 5.82
C VAL A 466 -8.32 15.87 5.02
N ALA A 467 -8.70 14.81 4.32
CA ALA A 467 -9.89 14.79 3.49
C ALA A 467 -10.54 13.41 3.41
N LEU A 468 -11.88 13.38 3.42
CA LEU A 468 -12.68 12.22 3.01
C LEU A 468 -13.00 12.34 1.52
N LEU A 469 -12.83 11.24 0.79
CA LEU A 469 -13.10 11.11 -0.64
C LEU A 469 -14.28 10.15 -0.86
N ALA A 470 -15.30 10.58 -1.60
CA ALA A 470 -16.43 9.76 -1.99
C ALA A 470 -16.27 9.19 -3.41
N PRO A 471 -16.49 7.88 -3.64
CA PRO A 471 -16.32 7.27 -4.95
C PRO A 471 -17.45 7.70 -5.90
N ARG A 472 -17.13 7.88 -7.18
CA ARG A 472 -18.11 8.16 -8.25
C ARG A 472 -18.03 7.16 -9.39
N ILE A 473 -16.80 6.79 -9.77
CA ILE A 473 -16.54 5.80 -10.81
C ILE A 473 -15.43 4.88 -10.29
N CYS A 474 -15.61 3.58 -10.36
CA CYS A 474 -14.60 2.59 -9.97
C CYS A 474 -14.40 1.56 -11.08
N VAL A 475 -13.22 1.59 -11.70
CA VAL A 475 -12.73 0.59 -12.65
C VAL A 475 -11.93 -0.45 -11.87
N LYS A 476 -12.30 -1.73 -11.97
CA LYS A 476 -11.59 -2.85 -11.33
C LYS A 476 -11.49 -4.07 -12.24
N GLY A 477 -10.59 -4.98 -11.89
CA GLY A 477 -10.42 -6.27 -12.55
C GLY A 477 -11.41 -7.34 -12.15
#